data_AF-A0A520GIG4-F1
#
_entry.id   AF-A0A520GIG4-F1
#
_cell.length_a   1.000
_cell.length_b   1.000
_cell.length_c   1.000
_cell.angle_alpha   90.00
_cell.angle_beta   90.00
_cell.angle_gamma   90.00
#
_symmetry.space_group_name_H-M   'P 1'
#
loop_
_entity.id
_entity.type
_entity.pdbx_description
1 polymer ?
#
loop_
_entity_poly.entity_id
_entity_poly.type
_entity_poly.pdbx_seq_one_letter_code
_entity_poly.pdbx_strand_id
1 'polypeptide(L)'
;MQVDFYHLGASGVERVLPRIAERVLADGARLLVVAGDAALAEQLDGALWDYAPESFLPHGQAGAGDETAQPELIATDLTAANAARHV
;
A
#
# COMPACT_ATOMS: atom_id res chain seq x y z
N MET A 1 20.33 -3.20 -3.86
CA MET A 1 19.24 -2.82 -2.95
C MET A 1 19.06 -1.32 -3.09
N GLN A 2 17.86 -0.88 -3.48
CA GLN A 2 17.50 0.54 -3.58
C GLN A 2 16.55 0.85 -2.42
N VAL A 3 16.70 2.02 -1.81
CA VAL A 3 15.83 2.51 -0.75
C VAL A 3 15.53 3.97 -1.06
N ASP A 4 14.26 4.27 -1.26
CA ASP A 4 13.78 5.62 -1.56
C ASP A 4 13.15 6.22 -0.31
N PHE A 5 13.41 7.50 -0.07
CA PHE A 5 12.83 8.26 1.05
C PHE A 5 11.91 9.34 0.50
N TYR A 6 10.65 9.29 0.89
CA TYR A 6 9.63 10.26 0.47
C TYR A 6 9.42 11.28 1.58
N HIS A 7 9.62 12.56 1.28
CA HIS A 7 9.28 13.65 2.19
C HIS A 7 7.78 13.97 2.07
N LEU A 8 7.02 13.72 3.14
CA LEU A 8 5.56 13.85 3.13
C LEU A 8 5.06 15.30 3.07
N GLY A 9 5.90 16.27 3.47
CA GLY A 9 5.51 17.68 3.56
C GLY A 9 4.28 17.86 4.45
N ALA A 10 3.33 18.68 3.99
CA ALA A 10 2.08 18.95 4.71
C ALA A 10 0.96 17.93 4.42
N SER A 11 1.16 17.00 3.49
CA SER A 11 0.10 16.16 2.93
C SER A 11 -0.14 14.84 3.68
N GLY A 12 0.76 14.47 4.59
CA GLY A 12 0.67 13.21 5.33
C GLY A 12 0.94 11.98 4.47
N VAL A 13 0.95 10.80 5.10
CA VAL A 13 1.21 9.52 4.41
C VAL A 13 0.02 9.11 3.55
N GLU A 14 -1.19 9.42 4.02
CA GLU A 14 -2.47 9.14 3.38
C GLU A 14 -2.63 9.78 1.99
N ARG A 15 -1.88 10.84 1.67
CA ARG A 15 -1.86 11.45 0.33
C ARG A 15 -0.68 11.01 -0.53
N VAL A 16 0.42 10.58 0.08
CA VAL A 16 1.64 10.20 -0.63
C VAL A 16 1.62 8.74 -1.01
N LEU A 17 1.16 7.86 -0.10
CA LEU A 17 1.08 6.43 -0.32
C LEU A 17 0.29 6.06 -1.60
N PRO A 18 -0.92 6.61 -1.85
CA PRO A 18 -1.69 6.25 -3.05
C PRO A 18 -0.94 6.57 -4.36
N ARG A 19 -0.13 7.64 -4.38
CA ARG A 19 0.69 7.99 -5.56
C ARG A 19 1.84 7.01 -5.79
N ILE A 20 2.42 6.50 -4.70
CA ILE A 20 3.47 5.48 -4.78
C ILE A 20 2.87 4.17 -5.27
N ALA A 21 1.74 3.76 -4.67
CA ALA A 21 0.96 2.60 -5.06
C ALA A 21 0.60 2.62 -6.56
N GLU A 22 0.00 3.71 -7.04
CA GLU A 22 -0.38 3.88 -8.44
C GLU A 22 0.82 3.68 -9.38
N ARG A 23 1.97 4.26 -9.03
CA ARG A 23 3.19 4.14 -9.84
C ARG A 23 3.75 2.71 -9.84
N VAL A 24 3.76 2.04 -8.69
CA VAL A 24 4.23 0.64 -8.60
C VAL A 24 3.30 -0.29 -9.41
N LEU A 25 1.99 -0.05 -9.36
CA LEU A 25 1.01 -0.84 -10.09
C LEU A 25 1.05 -0.57 -11.59
N ALA A 26 1.27 0.69 -12.00
CA ALA A 26 1.44 1.04 -13.40
C ALA A 26 2.65 0.32 -14.05
N ASP A 27 3.67 0.00 -13.25
CA ASP A 27 4.83 -0.81 -13.67
C ASP A 27 4.54 -2.33 -13.67
N GLY A 28 3.31 -2.75 -13.34
CA GLY A 28 2.90 -4.16 -13.24
C GLY A 28 3.48 -4.88 -12.01
N ALA A 29 4.05 -4.15 -11.07
CA ALA A 29 4.67 -4.69 -9.87
C ALA A 29 3.66 -4.81 -8.73
N ARG A 30 4.12 -5.40 -7.61
CA ARG A 30 3.33 -5.62 -6.40
C ARG A 30 3.95 -4.91 -5.21
N LEU A 31 3.11 -4.36 -4.35
CA LEU A 31 3.47 -3.57 -3.18
C LEU A 31 3.02 -4.24 -1.88
N LEU A 32 3.88 -4.24 -0.88
CA LEU A 32 3.52 -4.49 0.51
C LEU A 32 3.62 -3.16 1.27
N VAL A 33 2.55 -2.75 1.93
CA VAL A 33 2.53 -1.59 2.83
C VAL A 33 2.60 -2.10 4.25
N VAL A 34 3.68 -1.77 4.96
CA VAL A 34 3.86 -2.17 6.37
C VAL A 34 3.46 -1.02 7.29
N ALA A 35 2.27 -1.15 7.91
CA ALA A 35 1.78 -0.23 8.92
C ALA A 35 2.34 -0.57 10.31
N GLY A 36 2.54 0.45 11.14
CA GLY A 36 3.04 0.27 12.51
C GLY A 36 2.07 -0.41 13.46
N ASP A 37 0.77 -0.35 13.19
CA ASP A 37 -0.29 -1.02 13.93
C ASP A 37 -1.56 -1.18 13.06
N ALA A 38 -2.56 -1.86 13.62
CA ALA A 38 -3.82 -2.13 12.92
C ALA A 38 -4.66 -0.86 12.69
N ALA A 39 -4.56 0.16 13.56
CA ALA A 39 -5.32 1.40 13.41
C ALA A 39 -4.81 2.20 12.21
N LEU A 40 -3.48 2.26 12.04
CA LEU A 40 -2.86 2.85 10.87
C LEU A 40 -3.15 2.03 9.61
N ALA A 41 -3.13 0.68 9.69
CA ALA A 41 -3.49 -0.16 8.55
C ALA A 41 -4.90 0.15 8.01
N GLU A 42 -5.87 0.31 8.91
CA GLU A 42 -7.25 0.69 8.55
C GLU A 42 -7.33 2.10 7.96
N GLN A 43 -6.59 3.06 8.53
CA GLN A 43 -6.54 4.42 7.99
C GLN A 43 -5.98 4.44 6.56
N LEU A 44 -4.94 3.64 6.30
CA LEU A 44 -4.31 3.57 4.97
C LEU A 44 -5.21 2.85 3.95
N ASP A 45 -5.94 1.82 4.36
CA ASP A 45 -6.94 1.14 3.53
C ASP A 45 -8.00 2.14 3.02
N GLY A 46 -8.62 2.89 3.94
CA GLY A 46 -9.57 3.94 3.56
C GLY A 46 -8.95 5.01 2.67
N ALA A 47 -7.70 5.43 2.95
CA ALA A 47 -7.01 6.42 2.14
C ALA A 47 -6.76 5.96 0.69
N LEU A 48 -6.46 4.68 0.47
CA LEU A 48 -6.26 4.12 -0.87
C LEU A 48 -7.57 4.09 -1.67
N TRP A 49 -8.72 3.85 -1.02
CA TRP A 49 -10.03 3.92 -1.66
C TRP A 49 -10.48 5.34 -1.99
N ASP A 50 -10.24 6.30 -1.10
CA ASP A 50 -10.79 7.66 -1.21
C ASP A 50 -9.84 8.66 -1.89
N TYR A 51 -8.63 8.24 -2.29
CA TYR A 51 -7.59 9.17 -2.73
C TYR A 51 -7.96 10.00 -3.97
N ALA A 52 -8.57 9.39 -4.98
CA ALA A 52 -9.06 10.07 -6.18
C ALA A 52 -10.34 9.40 -6.75
N PRO A 53 -11.36 10.17 -7.18
CA PRO A 53 -12.64 9.60 -7.63
C PRO A 53 -12.56 8.63 -8.80
N GLU A 54 -11.56 8.77 -9.66
CA GLU A 54 -11.36 7.94 -10.86
C GLU A 54 -10.21 6.92 -10.68
N SER A 55 -9.59 6.84 -9.50
CA SER A 55 -8.52 5.86 -9.24
C SER A 55 -9.10 4.53 -8.79
N PHE A 56 -8.48 3.43 -9.23
CA PHE A 56 -8.73 2.10 -8.71
C PHE A 56 -7.40 1.46 -8.33
N LEU A 57 -7.13 1.37 -7.03
CA LEU A 57 -5.95 0.74 -6.44
C LEU A 57 -6.41 -0.57 -5.78
N PRO A 58 -6.38 -1.72 -6.48
CA PRO A 58 -6.82 -2.99 -5.91
C PRO A 58 -5.90 -3.40 -4.77
N HIS A 59 -6.43 -3.41 -3.56
CA HIS A 59 -5.70 -3.76 -2.35
C HIS A 59 -6.54 -4.58 -1.37
N GLY A 60 -5.85 -5.19 -0.41
CA GLY A 60 -6.47 -5.81 0.75
C GLY A 60 -5.53 -5.82 1.96
N GLN A 61 -6.07 -6.20 3.11
CA GLN A 61 -5.30 -6.36 4.34
C GLN A 61 -4.87 -7.82 4.54
N ALA A 62 -3.69 -8.03 5.11
CA ALA A 62 -3.20 -9.35 5.49
C ALA A 62 -4.08 -9.98 6.58
N GLY A 63 -4.30 -11.29 6.49
CA GLY A 63 -5.20 -12.06 7.36
C GLY A 63 -6.60 -12.27 6.78
N ALA A 64 -6.90 -11.68 5.60
CA ALA A 64 -8.17 -11.86 4.91
C ALA A 64 -8.25 -13.18 4.11
N GLY A 65 -7.13 -13.89 3.92
CA GLY A 65 -7.09 -15.23 3.32
C GLY A 65 -6.97 -15.28 1.79
N ASP A 66 -6.91 -14.14 1.12
CA ASP A 66 -6.65 -14.04 -0.32
C ASP A 66 -5.53 -13.03 -0.63
N GLU A 67 -4.49 -13.01 0.20
CA GLU A 67 -3.37 -12.07 0.10
C GLU A 67 -2.63 -12.21 -1.24
N THR A 68 -2.56 -13.43 -1.78
CA THR A 68 -1.89 -13.69 -3.06
C THR A 68 -2.60 -13.05 -4.26
N ALA A 69 -3.90 -12.78 -4.15
CA ALA A 69 -4.65 -12.08 -5.19
C ALA A 69 -4.42 -10.56 -5.16
N GLN A 70 -3.97 -10.00 -4.05
CA GLN A 70 -3.87 -8.55 -3.86
C GLN A 70 -2.58 -7.98 -4.48
N PRO A 71 -2.65 -7.15 -5.55
CA PRO A 71 -1.48 -6.47 -6.09
C PRO A 71 -0.82 -5.55 -5.06
N GLU A 72 -1.62 -4.95 -4.19
CA GLU A 72 -1.21 -4.19 -3.02
C GLU A 72 -1.72 -4.86 -1.76
N LEU A 73 -0.82 -5.11 -0.80
CA LEU A 73 -1.19 -5.74 0.46
C LEU A 73 -0.80 -4.81 1.61
N ILE A 74 -1.73 -4.55 2.53
CA ILE A 74 -1.45 -3.83 3.78
C ILE A 74 -1.25 -4.86 4.89
N ALA A 75 -0.14 -4.77 5.62
CA ALA A 75 0.17 -5.65 6.73
C ALA A 75 0.74 -4.86 7.92
N THR A 76 0.79 -5.50 9.08
CA THR A 76 1.45 -4.94 10.28
C THR A 76 2.83 -5.56 10.54
N ASP A 77 3.24 -6.51 9.69
CA ASP A 77 4.55 -7.13 9.71
C ASP A 77 5.14 -7.17 8.29
N LEU A 78 6.40 -7.57 8.21
CA LEU A 78 7.19 -7.53 6.97
C LEU A 78 7.05 -8.81 6.13
N THR A 79 5.89 -9.48 6.18
CA THR A 79 5.61 -10.69 5.41
C THR A 79 4.93 -10.34 4.09
N ALA A 80 5.66 -10.45 2.98
CA ALA A 80 5.13 -10.25 1.63
C ALA A 80 4.29 -11.46 1.16
N ALA A 81 3.13 -11.70 1.79
CA ALA A 81 2.22 -12.79 1.45
C ALA A 81 1.65 -12.67 0.02
N ASN A 82 1.68 -11.47 -0.55
CA ASN A 82 1.33 -11.19 -1.94
C ASN A 82 2.52 -11.30 -2.93
N ALA A 83 3.68 -11.80 -2.49
CA ALA A 83 4.91 -11.86 -3.27
C ALA A 83 5.44 -10.49 -3.78
N ALA A 84 5.08 -9.40 -3.09
CA ALA A 84 5.61 -8.08 -3.37
C ALA A 84 7.14 -8.03 -3.26
N ARG A 85 7.74 -7.23 -4.14
CA ARG A 85 9.17 -6.89 -4.10
C ARG A 85 9.39 -5.42 -3.73
N HIS A 86 8.34 -4.62 -3.81
CA HIS A 86 8.30 -3.27 -3.25
C HIS A 86 7.67 -3.36 -1.86
N VAL A 87 8.33 -2.77 -0.88
CA VAL A 87 7.91 -2.69 0.52
C VAL A 87 8.07 -1.25 0.97
#